data_AF-A0A2V7VW97-F1
#
_entry.id   AF-A0A2V7VW97-F1
#
_cell.length_a   1.000
_cell.length_b   1.000
_cell.length_c   1.000
_cell.angle_alpha   90.00
_cell.angle_beta   90.00
_cell.angle_gamma   90.00
#
_symmetry.space_group_name_H-M   'P 1'
#
loop_
_entity.id
_entity.type
_entity.pdbx_description
1 polymer ?
#
loop_
_entity_poly.entity_id
_entity_poly.type
_entity_poly.pdbx_seq_one_letter_code
_entity_poly.pdbx_strand_id
1 'polypeptide(L)' 'MVQKVEMHGDELDSRAREVLREIVMQHVATGEAISSRSLARCGRFQLSPASLRNVMADLEDLGYLQQPHTSAGRVPT' A
#
# COMPACT_ATOMS: atom_id res chain seq x y z
N MET A 1 6.51 2.39 -29.11
CA MET A 1 5.94 1.45 -28.11
C MET A 1 6.36 1.94 -26.74
N VAL A 2 5.60 2.85 -26.14
CA VAL A 2 5.77 3.21 -24.72
C VAL A 2 4.53 2.66 -24.03
N GLN A 3 4.72 1.65 -23.18
CA GLN A 3 3.63 1.10 -22.39
C GLN A 3 3.20 2.20 -21.42
N LYS A 4 2.08 2.83 -21.77
CA LYS A 4 1.36 3.76 -20.91
C LYS A 4 0.88 2.92 -19.74
N VAL A 5 1.58 3.02 -18.60
CA VAL A 5 1.10 2.47 -17.33
C VAL A 5 -0.17 3.26 -17.02
N GLU A 6 -1.31 2.73 -17.45
CA GLU A 6 -2.63 3.19 -17.02
C GLU A 6 -2.76 2.83 -15.54
N MET A 7 -2.20 3.69 -14.68
CA MET A 7 -2.66 3.82 -13.30
C MET A 7 -4.15 4.17 -13.41
N HIS A 8 -5.02 3.17 -13.25
CA HIS A 8 -6.47 3.33 -13.14
C HIS A 8 -6.77 4.11 -11.85
N GLY A 9 -6.50 5.42 -11.90
CA GLY A 9 -6.61 6.30 -10.75
C GLY A 9 -8.04 6.64 -10.36
N ASP A 10 -9.04 6.18 -11.13
CA ASP A 10 -10.46 6.52 -10.96
C ASP A 10 -11.23 5.54 -10.07
N GLU A 11 -10.77 4.28 -9.93
CA GLU A 11 -11.41 3.26 -9.05
C GLU A 11 -10.86 3.24 -7.62
N LEU A 12 -9.67 3.81 -7.40
CA LEU A 12 -9.07 3.87 -6.07
C LEU A 12 -9.64 5.04 -5.26
N ASP A 13 -10.25 4.71 -4.12
CA ASP A 13 -10.62 5.71 -3.11
C ASP A 13 -9.40 6.58 -2.78
N SER A 14 -9.60 7.88 -2.60
CA SER A 14 -8.50 8.82 -2.35
C SER A 14 -7.62 8.39 -1.19
N ARG A 15 -8.21 7.73 -0.18
CA ARG A 15 -7.48 7.15 0.95
C ARG A 15 -6.60 5.98 0.55
N ALA A 16 -7.10 5.07 -0.28
CA ALA A 16 -6.33 3.93 -0.77
C ALA A 16 -5.12 4.38 -1.59
N ARG A 17 -5.29 5.43 -2.39
CA ARG A 17 -4.21 6.06 -3.16
C ARG A 17 -3.11 6.64 -2.25
N GLU A 18 -3.49 7.34 -1.18
CA GLU A 18 -2.53 7.86 -0.21
C GLU A 18 -1.79 6.74 0.52
N VAL A 19 -2.51 5.69 0.93
CA VAL A 19 -1.91 4.50 1.57
C VAL A 19 -0.91 3.82 0.64
N LEU A 20 -1.28 3.57 -0.62
CA LEU A 20 -0.40 2.99 -1.62
C LEU A 20 0.86 3.85 -1.83
N ARG A 21 0.70 5.17 -1.94
CA ARG A 21 1.81 6.10 -2.11
C ARG A 21 2.78 6.06 -0.94
N GLU A 22 2.29 6.03 0.29
CA GLU A 22 3.16 5.91 1.47
C GLU A 22 3.88 4.56 1.52
N ILE A 23 3.21 3.47 1.16
CA ILE A 23 3.83 2.14 1.10
C ILE A 23 4.98 2.15 0.09
N VAL A 24 4.76 2.66 -1.12
CA VAL A 24 5.81 2.77 -2.15
C VAL A 24 6.96 3.63 -1.66
N MET A 25 6.70 4.79 -1.08
CA MET A 25 7.77 5.67 -0.59
C MET A 25 8.60 5.03 0.52
N GLN A 26 7.96 4.37 1.49
CA GLN A 26 8.69 3.68 2.55
C GLN A 26 9.46 2.49 2.01
N HIS A 27 8.84 1.70 1.12
CA HIS A 27 9.50 0.54 0.52
C HIS A 27 10.72 0.94 -0.31
N VAL A 28 10.65 2.03 -1.09
CA VAL A 28 11.79 2.54 -1.86
C VAL A 28 12.88 3.10 -0.93
N ALA A 29 12.50 3.69 0.21
CA ALA A 29 13.46 4.22 1.17
C ALA A 29 14.17 3.14 2.01
N THR A 30 13.48 2.09 2.41
CA THR A 30 14.03 1.06 3.32
C THR A 30 14.38 -0.26 2.63
N GLY A 31 13.74 -0.56 1.48
CA GLY A 31 13.79 -1.87 0.84
C GLY A 31 12.99 -2.96 1.58
N GLU A 32 12.29 -2.60 2.66
CA GLU A 32 11.58 -3.56 3.52
C GLU A 32 10.08 -3.63 3.19
N ALA A 33 9.46 -4.75 3.56
CA ALA A 33 8.02 -4.89 3.45
C ALA A 33 7.30 -4.00 4.49
N ILE A 34 6.24 -3.32 4.07
CA ILE A 34 5.55 -2.33 4.90
C ILE A 34 4.38 -2.98 5.65
N SER A 35 4.30 -2.71 6.96
CA SER A 35 3.21 -3.20 7.82
C SER A 35 2.18 -2.11 8.10
N SER A 36 0.92 -2.50 8.36
CA SER A 36 -0.12 -1.54 8.75
C SER A 36 0.20 -0.82 10.07
N ARG A 37 0.99 -1.46 10.95
CA ARG A 37 1.53 -0.83 12.17
C ARG A 37 2.55 0.25 11.83
N SER A 38 3.44 0.03 10.86
CA SER A 38 4.41 1.03 10.42
C SER A 38 3.69 2.26 9.86
N LEU A 39 2.68 2.05 9.00
CA LEU A 39 1.87 3.14 8.43
C LEU A 39 1.11 3.93 9.51
N ALA A 40 0.51 3.23 10.49
CA ALA A 40 -0.18 3.88 11.61
C ALA A 40 0.78 4.72 12.47
N ARG A 41 2.03 4.26 12.67
CA ARG A 41 3.04 4.99 13.45
C ARG A 41 3.60 6.22 12.74
N CYS A 42 3.54 6.28 11.42
CA CYS A 42 3.95 7.47 10.67
C CYS A 42 3.03 8.69 10.92
N GLY A 43 1.84 8.49 11.52
CA GLY A 43 0.93 9.59 11.90
C GLY A 43 0.27 10.32 10.72
N ARG A 44 0.54 9.90 9.47
CA ARG A 44 -0.05 10.48 8.25
C ARG A 44 -1.51 10.10 8.03
N PHE A 45 -1.97 9.03 8.67
CA PHE A 45 -3.34 8.54 8.56
C PHE A 45 -4.03 8.62 9.91
N GLN A 46 -5.24 9.20 9.97
CA GLN A 46 -6.14 9.06 11.12
C GLN A 46 -6.84 7.68 11.13
N LEU A 47 -6.12 6.63 10.76
CA LEU A 47 -6.63 5.26 10.65
C LEU A 47 -5.98 4.36 11.67
N SER A 48 -6.78 3.47 12.27
CA SER A 48 -6.25 2.42 13.12
C SER A 48 -5.48 1.39 12.29
N PRO A 49 -4.53 0.63 12.89
CA PRO A 49 -3.80 -0.44 12.20
C PRO A 49 -4.70 -1.50 11.54
N ALA A 50 -5.90 -1.72 12.10
CA ALA A 50 -6.92 -2.60 11.54
C ALA A 50 -7.52 -2.04 10.24
N SER A 51 -7.90 -0.76 10.22
CA SER A 51 -8.41 -0.09 9.01
C SER A 51 -7.37 -0.06 7.91
N LEU A 52 -6.11 0.25 8.24
CA LEU A 52 -5.00 0.21 7.28
C LEU A 52 -4.79 -1.19 6.72
N ARG A 53 -4.93 -2.24 7.54
CA ARG A 53 -4.85 -3.62 7.07
C ARG A 53 -5.95 -3.95 6.05
N ASN A 54 -7.17 -3.46 6.27
CA ASN A 54 -8.28 -3.66 5.32
C ASN A 54 -7.99 -2.94 3.99
N VAL A 55 -7.52 -1.69 4.04
CA VAL A 55 -7.13 -0.94 2.83
C VAL A 55 -5.98 -1.63 2.10
N MET A 56 -4.98 -2.13 2.83
CA MET A 56 -3.88 -2.89 2.23
C MET A 56 -4.32 -4.25 1.68
N ALA A 57 -5.41 -4.84 2.19
CA ALA A 57 -5.99 -6.06 1.63
C ALA A 57 -6.76 -5.77 0.34
N ASP A 58 -7.51 -4.68 0.30
CA ASP A 58 -8.19 -4.18 -0.90
C ASP A 58 -7.18 -3.87 -2.02
N LEU A 59 -6.10 -3.16 -1.69
CA LEU A 59 -5.00 -2.90 -2.61
C LEU A 59 -4.27 -4.17 -3.09
N GLU A 60 -4.27 -5.25 -2.30
CA GLU A 60 -3.73 -6.55 -2.74
C GLU A 60 -4.69 -7.25 -3.70
N ASP A 61 -6.00 -7.24 -3.41
CA ASP A 61 -7.03 -7.82 -4.28
C ASP A 61 -7.05 -7.13 -5.65
N LEU A 62 -6.85 -5.80 -5.65
CA LEU A 62 -6.68 -4.98 -6.85
C LEU A 62 -5.33 -5.19 -7.57
N GLY A 63 -4.41 -5.97 -7.00
CA GLY A 63 -3.12 -6.29 -7.60
C GLY A 63 -2.04 -5.21 -7.49
N TYR A 64 -2.22 -4.19 -6.63
CA TYR A 64 -1.21 -3.15 -6.38
C TYR A 64 -0.19 -3.53 -5.30
N LEU A 65 -0.55 -4.47 -4.42
CA LEU A 65 0.30 -4.95 -3.34
C LEU A 65 0.38 -6.48 -3.38
N GLN A 66 1.50 -7.02 -2.88
CA GLN A 66 1.67 -8.46 -2.69
C GLN A 66 2.20 -8.76 -1.29
N GLN A 67 1.73 -9.86 -0.70
CA GLN A 67 2.36 -10.49 0.47
C GLN A 67 3.36 -11.56 -0.01
N PRO A 68 4.69 -11.38 0.19
CA PRO A 68 5.65 -12.41 -0.18
C PRO A 68 5.52 -13.66 0.71
N HIS A 69 5.11 -13.49 1.98
CA HIS A 69 4.86 -14.58 2.94
C HIS A 69 3.72 -14.21 3.89
N THR A 70 3.03 -15.22 4.43
CA THR A 70 1.86 -15.07 5.34
C THR A 70 2.13 -14.23 6.61
N SER A 71 3.41 -14.08 6.99
CA SER A 71 3.87 -13.30 8.14
C SER A 71 4.61 -12.00 7.77
N ALA A 72 4.95 -11.80 6.49
CA ALA A 72 5.66 -10.61 6.03
C ALA A 72 4.68 -9.45 5.76
N GLY A 73 5.18 -8.21 5.82
CA GLY A 73 4.41 -7.02 5.39
C GLY A 73 4.04 -7.08 3.90
N ARG A 74 3.47 -5.99 3.37
CA ARG A 74 3.17 -5.91 1.93
C ARG A 74 4.27 -5.16 1.18
N VAL A 75 4.54 -5.61 -0.04
CA VAL A 75 5.43 -4.95 -1.00
C VAL A 75 4.61 -4.46 -2.20
N PRO A 76 4.94 -3.31 -2.80
CA PRO A 76 4.34 -2.90 -4.06
C PRO A 76 4.80 -3.82 -5.20
N THR A 77 3.88 -4.14 -6.11
CA THR A 77 4.14 -4.98 -7.31
C THR A 77 4.78 -4.21 -8.44
#